data_AF-A0A248LEY3-F1
#
_entry.id   AF-A0A248LEY3-F1
#
_cell.length_a   1.000
_cell.length_b   1.000
_cell.length_c   1.000
_cell.angle_alpha   90.00
_cell.angle_beta   90.00
_cell.angle_gamma   90.00
#
_symmetry.space_group_name_H-M   'P 1'
#
loop_
_entity.id
_entity.type
_entity.pdbx_description
1 polymer ?
#
loop_
_entity_poly.entity_id
_entity_poly.type
_entity_poly.pdbx_seq_one_letter_code
_entity_poly.pdbx_strand_id
1 'polypeptide(L)'
;MSLKHGRSPLESLFPGLDCNHRFKLWLRSRIDIQNPLKYGRSAYDWTDERIAAWLEDHSWMKVRVEDSWQANALESHCFEWLDGSDRQSCFMLNEIAYEKTKGDKNPIAGIVRRDEKNIDRICPRYIALRDKIILIFDLWRTDKDCKHDILLDMKSRWSLILEQDYYSAWLSGDSSNEKCFLAKDKIEQECPYFFKGISVDSELEAVQCFFDSPNFNHDHKKLIFTTIKRSWSQKKHRAGLVDRNLRQYNFVLSDETIGHLDALAKKCDMKRTEVLERLLRLESQNSLHLDPWVERRKYPGRKLS
;
A
#
# COMPACT_ATOMS: atom_id res chain seq x y z
N MET A 1 51.69 -13.66 -3.02
CA MET A 1 51.87 -12.22 -3.34
C MET A 1 51.24 -11.41 -2.21
N SER A 2 52.04 -10.59 -1.53
CA SER A 2 51.56 -9.80 -0.39
C SER A 2 50.83 -8.56 -0.92
N LEU A 3 49.52 -8.47 -0.66
CA LEU A 3 48.69 -7.32 -1.03
C LEU A 3 49.23 -6.06 -0.33
N LYS A 4 49.52 -5.01 -1.12
CA LYS A 4 49.85 -3.68 -0.59
C LYS A 4 48.73 -3.24 0.36
N HIS A 5 49.10 -2.88 1.58
CA HIS A 5 48.18 -2.47 2.63
C HIS A 5 47.26 -1.35 2.14
N GLY A 6 45.94 -1.60 2.15
CA GLY A 6 44.91 -0.56 2.08
C GLY A 6 43.88 -0.68 0.96
N ARG A 7 44.06 -1.53 -0.05
CA ARG A 7 43.04 -1.74 -1.10
C ARG A 7 42.31 -3.06 -0.92
N SER A 8 41.00 -3.05 -1.13
CA SER A 8 40.22 -4.30 -1.11
C SER A 8 40.70 -5.24 -2.24
N PRO A 9 40.57 -6.57 -2.08
CA PRO A 9 40.92 -7.53 -3.12
C PRO A 9 40.23 -7.23 -4.47
N LEU A 10 38.99 -6.73 -4.41
CA LEU A 10 38.21 -6.35 -5.60
C LEU A 10 38.76 -5.07 -6.27
N GLU A 11 39.17 -4.06 -5.50
CA GLU A 11 39.83 -2.86 -6.06
C GLU A 11 41.16 -3.18 -6.73
N SER A 12 41.86 -4.21 -6.25
CA SER A 12 43.08 -4.67 -6.88
C SER A 12 42.80 -5.36 -8.22
N LEU A 13 41.66 -6.05 -8.32
CA LEU A 13 41.22 -6.71 -9.56
C LEU A 13 40.64 -5.74 -10.59
N PHE A 14 39.95 -4.70 -10.14
CA PHE A 14 39.27 -3.71 -10.97
C PHE A 14 39.74 -2.29 -10.65
N PRO A 15 40.99 -1.92 -11.00
CA PRO A 15 41.58 -0.64 -10.60
C PRO A 15 40.88 0.60 -11.20
N GLY A 16 40.08 0.43 -12.24
CA GLY A 16 39.28 1.49 -12.87
C GLY A 16 37.83 1.58 -12.38
N LEU A 17 37.42 0.73 -11.44
CA LEU A 17 36.05 0.69 -10.92
C LEU A 17 35.99 1.09 -9.45
N ASP A 18 34.94 1.83 -9.10
CA ASP A 18 34.56 2.03 -7.71
C ASP A 18 33.87 0.76 -7.19
N CYS A 19 34.62 -0.09 -6.48
CA CYS A 19 34.12 -1.32 -5.87
C CYS A 19 33.29 -1.06 -4.60
N ASN A 20 32.38 -0.09 -4.64
CA ASN A 20 31.48 0.27 -3.55
C ASN A 20 30.41 -0.81 -3.29
N HIS A 21 29.52 -0.56 -2.32
CA HIS A 21 28.44 -1.47 -1.95
C HIS A 21 27.55 -1.88 -3.14
N ARG A 22 27.19 -0.93 -4.01
CA ARG A 22 26.32 -1.17 -5.17
C ARG A 22 26.99 -2.09 -6.20
N PHE A 23 28.26 -1.83 -6.53
CA PHE A 23 29.04 -2.71 -7.39
C PHE A 23 29.13 -4.12 -6.82
N LYS A 24 29.40 -4.22 -5.50
CA LYS A 24 29.49 -5.49 -4.78
C LYS A 24 28.19 -6.29 -4.81
N LEU A 25 27.03 -5.65 -4.67
CA LEU A 25 25.72 -6.31 -4.78
C LEU A 25 25.46 -6.82 -6.20
N TRP A 26 25.76 -5.99 -7.20
CA TRP A 26 25.60 -6.36 -8.59
C TRP A 26 26.51 -7.53 -8.98
N LEU A 27 27.78 -7.49 -8.58
CA LEU A 27 28.76 -8.55 -8.89
C LEU A 27 28.31 -9.90 -8.31
N ARG A 28 27.91 -9.93 -7.03
CA ARG A 28 27.39 -11.14 -6.37
C ARG A 28 26.17 -11.70 -7.09
N SER A 29 25.20 -10.84 -7.40
CA SER A 29 24.02 -11.23 -8.18
C SER A 29 24.37 -11.78 -9.54
N ARG A 30 25.36 -11.17 -10.21
CA ARG A 30 25.78 -11.58 -11.55
C ARG A 30 26.45 -12.96 -11.53
N ILE A 31 27.29 -13.23 -10.52
CA ILE A 31 27.91 -14.53 -10.30
C ILE A 31 26.82 -15.58 -10.07
N ASP A 32 25.86 -15.33 -9.18
CA ASP A 32 24.77 -16.27 -8.90
C ASP A 32 23.89 -16.55 -10.14
N ILE A 33 23.59 -15.52 -10.94
CA ILE A 33 22.82 -15.68 -12.19
C ILE A 33 23.57 -16.54 -13.22
N GLN A 34 24.89 -16.38 -13.34
CA GLN A 34 25.70 -17.10 -14.34
C GLN A 34 26.20 -18.46 -13.86
N ASN A 35 26.22 -18.69 -12.54
CA ASN A 35 26.72 -19.92 -11.94
C ASN A 35 25.79 -20.41 -10.82
N PRO A 36 24.49 -20.64 -11.10
CA PRO A 36 23.55 -21.05 -10.07
C PRO A 36 23.99 -22.38 -9.45
N LEU A 37 24.45 -22.31 -8.20
CA LEU A 37 24.65 -23.43 -7.27
C LEU A 37 25.73 -24.49 -7.60
N LYS A 38 26.66 -24.23 -8.53
CA LYS A 38 27.78 -25.17 -8.80
C LYS A 38 28.70 -25.40 -7.58
N TYR A 39 28.68 -24.49 -6.59
CA TYR A 39 29.46 -24.54 -5.36
C TYR A 39 28.62 -24.62 -4.07
N GLY A 40 27.32 -24.93 -4.19
CA GLY A 40 26.44 -25.18 -3.04
C GLY A 40 26.14 -23.99 -2.11
N ARG A 41 26.65 -22.78 -2.39
CA ARG A 41 26.34 -21.54 -1.65
C ARG A 41 26.28 -20.33 -2.58
N SER A 42 25.44 -19.36 -2.24
CA SER A 42 25.29 -18.10 -2.96
C SER A 42 26.57 -17.24 -2.85
N ALA A 43 26.89 -16.47 -3.89
CA ALA A 43 27.97 -15.48 -3.87
C ALA A 43 27.75 -14.39 -2.80
N TYR A 44 26.52 -14.23 -2.30
CA TYR A 44 26.24 -13.37 -1.15
C TYR A 44 26.87 -13.86 0.15
N ASP A 45 27.17 -15.15 0.27
CA ASP A 45 27.87 -15.72 1.43
C ASP A 45 29.41 -15.64 1.29
N TRP A 46 29.92 -15.10 0.18
CA TRP A 46 31.34 -15.07 -0.11
C TRP A 46 31.96 -13.76 0.36
N THR A 47 33.15 -13.86 0.96
CA THR A 47 33.99 -12.70 1.25
C THR A 47 34.54 -12.12 -0.05
N ASP A 48 34.99 -10.87 0.00
CA ASP A 48 35.56 -10.19 -1.18
C ASP A 48 36.82 -10.91 -1.68
N GLU A 49 37.62 -11.52 -0.81
CA GLU A 49 38.79 -12.34 -1.16
C GLU A 49 38.38 -13.59 -1.95
N ARG A 50 37.28 -14.24 -1.55
CA ARG A 50 36.78 -15.44 -2.23
C ARG A 50 36.22 -15.10 -3.60
N ILE A 51 35.51 -13.98 -3.73
CA ILE A 51 35.04 -13.49 -5.03
C ILE A 51 36.23 -13.15 -5.92
N ALA A 52 37.25 -12.49 -5.36
CA ALA A 52 38.46 -12.13 -6.09
C ALA A 52 39.20 -13.36 -6.64
N ALA A 53 39.49 -14.34 -5.79
CA ALA A 53 40.13 -15.59 -6.20
C ALA A 53 39.33 -16.33 -7.28
N TRP A 54 38.00 -16.40 -7.13
CA TRP A 54 37.14 -17.03 -8.11
C TRP A 54 37.18 -16.33 -9.47
N LEU A 55 37.26 -14.99 -9.51
CA LEU A 55 37.38 -14.21 -10.74
C LEU A 55 38.75 -14.36 -11.43
N GLU A 56 39.82 -14.58 -10.67
CA GLU A 56 41.15 -14.88 -11.23
C GLU A 56 41.13 -16.22 -11.98
N ASP A 57 40.45 -17.22 -11.42
CA ASP A 57 40.26 -18.54 -12.06
C ASP A 57 39.30 -18.48 -13.27
N HIS A 58 38.55 -17.39 -13.43
CA HIS A 58 37.55 -17.19 -14.48
C HIS A 58 37.78 -15.88 -15.24
N SER A 59 38.94 -15.76 -15.90
CA SER A 59 39.37 -14.54 -16.61
C SER A 59 38.34 -13.97 -17.59
N TRP A 60 37.58 -14.83 -18.31
CA TRP A 60 36.50 -14.41 -19.20
C TRP A 60 35.36 -13.71 -18.46
N MET A 61 35.09 -14.09 -17.20
CA MET A 61 34.09 -13.44 -16.36
C MET A 61 34.58 -12.07 -15.91
N LYS A 62 35.87 -11.97 -15.52
CA LYS A 62 36.47 -10.71 -15.11
C LYS A 62 36.33 -9.62 -16.20
N VAL A 63 36.67 -9.94 -17.45
CA VAL A 63 36.53 -8.99 -18.58
C VAL A 63 35.06 -8.60 -18.76
N ARG A 64 34.14 -9.58 -18.75
CA ARG A 64 32.71 -9.31 -18.86
C ARG A 64 32.15 -8.46 -17.73
N VAL A 65 32.69 -8.58 -16.53
CA VAL A 65 32.28 -7.79 -15.36
C VAL A 65 32.63 -6.33 -15.59
N GLU A 66 33.86 -6.04 -16.02
CA GLU A 66 34.32 -4.67 -16.28
C GLU A 66 33.52 -4.02 -17.43
N ASP A 67 33.46 -4.69 -18.59
CA ASP A 67 32.73 -4.21 -19.76
C ASP A 67 31.24 -4.00 -19.45
N SER A 68 30.61 -4.97 -18.78
CA SER A 68 29.18 -4.92 -18.50
C SER A 68 28.84 -3.83 -17.49
N TRP A 69 29.69 -3.60 -16.48
CA TRP A 69 29.43 -2.58 -15.48
C TRP A 69 29.58 -1.20 -16.10
N GLN A 70 30.70 -0.92 -16.78
CA GLN A 70 30.96 0.38 -17.40
C GLN A 70 29.94 0.74 -18.47
N ALA A 71 29.53 -0.23 -19.29
CA ALA A 71 28.60 0.03 -20.39
C ALA A 71 27.14 0.18 -19.95
N ASN A 72 26.72 -0.45 -18.84
CA ASN A 72 25.29 -0.59 -18.52
C ASN A 72 24.86 -0.04 -17.15
N ALA A 73 25.78 0.23 -16.22
CA ALA A 73 25.41 0.79 -14.92
C ALA A 73 25.14 2.30 -15.06
N LEU A 74 24.00 2.75 -14.55
CA LEU A 74 23.70 4.18 -14.44
C LEU A 74 24.57 4.81 -13.35
N GLU A 75 24.88 6.11 -13.45
CA GLU A 75 25.56 6.79 -12.35
C GLU A 75 24.69 6.81 -11.09
N SER A 76 25.32 6.87 -9.91
CA SER A 76 24.59 6.86 -8.63
C SER A 76 23.62 8.03 -8.48
N HIS A 77 23.96 9.21 -9.05
CA HIS A 77 23.11 10.40 -8.98
C HIS A 77 21.75 10.22 -9.67
N CYS A 78 21.65 9.31 -10.66
CA CYS A 78 20.39 8.99 -11.33
C CYS A 78 19.33 8.45 -10.35
N PHE A 79 19.74 7.88 -9.21
CA PHE A 79 18.87 7.25 -8.21
C PHE A 79 18.69 8.11 -6.94
N GLU A 80 19.21 9.33 -6.89
CA GLU A 80 19.11 10.19 -5.70
C GLU A 80 17.67 10.55 -5.33
N TRP A 81 16.76 10.57 -6.31
CA TRP A 81 15.33 10.83 -6.08
C TRP A 81 14.60 9.64 -5.44
N LEU A 82 15.26 8.47 -5.33
CA LEU A 82 14.71 7.33 -4.63
C LEU A 82 14.92 7.50 -3.12
N ASP A 83 13.85 7.72 -2.37
CA ASP A 83 13.85 7.90 -0.91
C ASP A 83 13.88 6.55 -0.16
N GLY A 84 13.52 5.46 -0.83
CA GLY A 84 13.52 4.12 -0.25
C GLY A 84 12.34 3.83 0.68
N SER A 85 11.32 4.70 0.69
CA SER A 85 10.03 4.41 1.34
C SER A 85 9.38 3.18 0.73
N ASP A 86 8.56 2.49 1.53
CA ASP A 86 7.80 1.33 1.05
C ASP A 86 6.86 1.73 -0.08
N ARG A 87 6.22 2.90 0.03
CA ARG A 87 5.32 3.45 -1.01
C ARG A 87 6.03 3.65 -2.34
N GLN A 88 7.15 4.38 -2.35
CA GLN A 88 7.91 4.61 -3.58
C GLN A 88 8.46 3.30 -4.13
N SER A 89 8.89 2.38 -3.25
CA SER A 89 9.39 1.08 -3.67
C SER A 89 8.31 0.22 -4.34
N CYS A 90 7.10 0.17 -3.79
CA CYS A 90 5.95 -0.48 -4.42
C CYS A 90 5.61 0.14 -5.79
N PHE A 91 5.63 1.47 -5.90
CA PHE A 91 5.47 2.15 -7.19
C PHE A 91 6.51 1.67 -8.20
N MET A 92 7.80 1.72 -7.84
CA MET A 92 8.89 1.33 -8.73
C MET A 92 8.81 -0.12 -9.18
N LEU A 93 8.45 -1.04 -8.29
CA LEU A 93 8.34 -2.46 -8.62
C LEU A 93 7.16 -2.75 -9.56
N ASN A 94 6.03 -2.06 -9.39
CA ASN A 94 4.90 -2.11 -10.31
C ASN A 94 5.29 -1.57 -11.70
N GLU A 95 6.03 -0.47 -11.74
CA GLU A 95 6.50 0.13 -12.99
C GLU A 95 7.49 -0.79 -13.74
N ILE A 96 8.44 -1.36 -13.01
CA ILE A 96 9.38 -2.36 -13.55
C ILE A 96 8.62 -3.59 -14.08
N ALA A 97 7.56 -4.02 -13.41
CA ALA A 97 6.73 -5.12 -13.88
C ALA A 97 5.96 -4.75 -15.16
N TYR A 98 5.44 -3.52 -15.23
CA TYR A 98 4.70 -3.01 -16.38
C TYR A 98 5.56 -2.86 -17.64
N GLU A 99 6.76 -2.29 -17.53
CA GLU A 99 7.67 -2.11 -18.68
C GLU A 99 8.04 -3.44 -19.36
N LYS A 100 8.04 -4.56 -18.62
CA LYS A 100 8.28 -5.90 -19.20
C LYS A 100 7.12 -6.39 -20.06
N THR A 101 5.89 -6.00 -19.73
CA THR A 101 4.70 -6.42 -20.48
C THR A 101 4.59 -5.71 -21.84
N LYS A 102 5.24 -4.55 -22.00
CA LYS A 102 5.33 -3.84 -23.29
C LYS A 102 6.36 -4.46 -24.25
N GLY A 103 7.40 -5.12 -23.73
CA GLY A 103 8.58 -5.50 -24.52
C GLY A 103 8.67 -6.95 -25.02
N ASP A 104 8.05 -7.93 -24.35
CA ASP A 104 8.33 -9.36 -24.61
C ASP A 104 7.13 -10.13 -25.16
N LYS A 105 7.15 -10.44 -26.47
CA LYS A 105 6.23 -11.41 -27.09
C LYS A 105 6.74 -12.86 -26.99
N ASN A 106 7.93 -13.11 -26.45
CA ASN A 106 8.49 -14.45 -26.27
C ASN A 106 9.43 -14.51 -25.06
N PRO A 107 8.98 -15.03 -23.90
CA PRO A 107 9.88 -15.26 -22.78
C PRO A 107 10.84 -16.40 -23.16
N ILE A 108 12.11 -16.08 -23.39
CA ILE A 108 13.16 -17.10 -23.59
C ILE A 108 13.20 -17.98 -22.34
N ALA A 109 12.88 -19.27 -22.51
CA ALA A 109 12.93 -20.27 -21.45
C ALA A 109 14.34 -20.31 -20.83
N GLY A 110 14.42 -20.11 -19.51
CA GLY A 110 15.67 -20.19 -18.74
C GLY A 110 16.21 -18.86 -18.19
N ILE A 111 15.62 -17.71 -18.55
CA ILE A 111 15.95 -16.43 -17.91
C ILE A 111 15.11 -16.30 -16.64
N VAL A 112 15.76 -16.16 -15.47
CA VAL A 112 15.11 -15.86 -14.20
C VAL A 112 14.20 -14.65 -14.41
N ARG A 113 12.88 -14.89 -14.38
CA ARG A 113 11.83 -13.87 -14.42
C ARG A 113 12.19 -12.83 -13.36
N ARG A 114 12.06 -11.52 -13.61
CA ARG A 114 12.57 -10.50 -12.65
C ARG A 114 11.45 -9.69 -12.02
N ASP A 115 10.33 -10.29 -11.68
CA ASP A 115 9.28 -9.65 -10.87
C ASP A 115 9.66 -9.70 -9.38
N GLU A 116 8.90 -9.02 -8.51
CA GLU A 116 9.09 -9.04 -7.04
C GLU A 116 9.21 -10.47 -6.48
N LYS A 117 8.54 -11.46 -7.09
CA LYS A 117 8.61 -12.88 -6.68
C LYS A 117 9.95 -13.54 -7.01
N ASN A 118 10.78 -12.91 -7.84
CA ASN A 118 12.12 -13.38 -8.20
C ASN A 118 13.24 -12.42 -7.75
N ILE A 119 12.95 -11.20 -7.28
CA ILE A 119 13.99 -10.32 -6.73
C ILE A 119 14.67 -11.00 -5.53
N ASP A 120 13.88 -11.69 -4.70
CA ASP A 120 14.35 -12.51 -3.57
C ASP A 120 15.12 -13.77 -4.02
N ARG A 121 15.02 -14.17 -5.30
CA ARG A 121 15.85 -15.23 -5.89
C ARG A 121 17.18 -14.72 -6.42
N ILE A 122 17.29 -13.41 -6.68
CA ILE A 122 18.48 -12.75 -7.21
C ILE A 122 19.29 -12.12 -6.06
N CYS A 123 18.61 -11.69 -5.01
CA CYS A 123 19.17 -10.92 -3.91
C CYS A 123 18.55 -11.38 -2.58
N PRO A 124 19.33 -11.57 -1.51
CA PRO A 124 18.79 -11.97 -0.21
C PRO A 124 17.76 -10.99 0.35
N ARG A 125 16.85 -11.52 1.18
CA ARG A 125 15.76 -10.74 1.79
C ARG A 125 16.23 -9.58 2.64
N TYR A 126 17.39 -9.69 3.29
CA TYR A 126 17.93 -8.68 4.20
C TYR A 126 18.45 -7.41 3.49
N ILE A 127 18.59 -7.43 2.16
CA ILE A 127 19.00 -6.24 1.41
C ILE A 127 17.82 -5.26 1.35
N ALA A 128 18.11 -3.97 1.57
CA ALA A 128 17.10 -2.91 1.54
C ALA A 128 16.41 -2.86 0.17
N LEU A 129 15.09 -2.61 0.17
CA LEU A 129 14.28 -2.66 -1.05
C LEU A 129 14.75 -1.66 -2.11
N ARG A 130 15.18 -0.46 -1.67
CA ARG A 130 15.83 0.55 -2.52
C ARG A 130 17.03 -0.01 -3.28
N ASP A 131 17.93 -0.70 -2.59
CA ASP A 131 19.12 -1.28 -3.21
C ASP A 131 18.75 -2.41 -4.17
N LYS A 132 17.71 -3.19 -3.85
CA LYS A 132 17.18 -4.20 -4.77
C LYS A 132 16.61 -3.57 -6.06
N ILE A 133 15.92 -2.43 -5.96
CA ILE A 133 15.40 -1.69 -7.13
C ILE A 133 16.57 -1.20 -8.00
N ILE A 134 17.58 -0.56 -7.40
CA ILE A 134 18.78 -0.10 -8.12
C ILE A 134 19.48 -1.28 -8.80
N LEU A 135 19.62 -2.39 -8.07
CA LEU A 135 20.19 -3.63 -8.59
C LEU A 135 19.42 -4.20 -9.80
N ILE A 136 18.08 -4.07 -9.83
CA ILE A 136 17.30 -4.46 -11.02
C ILE A 136 17.74 -3.64 -12.24
N PHE A 137 17.86 -2.33 -12.10
CA PHE A 137 18.34 -1.46 -13.18
C PHE A 137 19.76 -1.82 -13.61
N ASP A 138 20.66 -2.08 -12.66
CA ASP A 138 22.04 -2.48 -12.95
C ASP A 138 22.13 -3.83 -13.69
N LEU A 139 21.23 -4.75 -13.37
CA LEU A 139 21.16 -6.05 -14.04
C LEU A 139 20.39 -6.01 -15.36
N TRP A 140 19.59 -4.95 -15.63
CA TRP A 140 18.76 -4.83 -16.82
C TRP A 140 19.64 -4.84 -18.08
N ARG A 141 19.34 -5.74 -19.03
CA ARG A 141 20.09 -5.88 -20.29
C ARG A 141 19.55 -4.94 -21.37
N THR A 142 19.60 -3.66 -21.08
CA THR A 142 19.30 -2.57 -22.02
C THR A 142 20.44 -1.58 -21.95
N ASP A 143 20.67 -0.80 -23.00
CA ASP A 143 21.67 0.26 -23.00
C ASP A 143 21.38 1.33 -21.93
N LYS A 144 22.43 2.10 -21.61
CA LYS A 144 22.40 3.10 -20.54
C LYS A 144 21.37 4.21 -20.79
N ASP A 145 21.24 4.66 -22.03
CA ASP A 145 20.35 5.77 -22.40
C ASP A 145 18.89 5.35 -22.23
N CYS A 146 18.52 4.16 -22.70
CA CYS A 146 17.16 3.65 -22.52
C CYS A 146 16.81 3.44 -21.04
N LYS A 147 17.73 2.95 -20.20
CA LYS A 147 17.49 2.87 -18.74
C LYS A 147 17.28 4.24 -18.12
N HIS A 148 18.06 5.22 -18.56
CA HIS A 148 17.96 6.59 -18.07
C HIS A 148 16.60 7.20 -18.42
N ASP A 149 16.16 7.05 -19.68
CA ASP A 149 14.86 7.53 -20.15
C ASP A 149 13.70 6.88 -19.38
N ILE A 150 13.74 5.56 -19.18
CA ILE A 150 12.74 4.83 -18.38
C ILE A 150 12.72 5.37 -16.94
N LEU A 151 13.88 5.58 -16.33
CA LEU A 151 13.97 6.08 -14.95
C LEU A 151 13.45 7.53 -14.83
N LEU A 152 13.71 8.38 -15.82
CA LEU A 152 13.19 9.75 -15.87
C LEU A 152 11.67 9.78 -16.07
N ASP A 153 11.13 8.90 -16.91
CA ASP A 153 9.68 8.75 -17.08
C ASP A 153 9.01 8.28 -15.77
N MET A 154 9.58 7.27 -15.10
CA MET A 154 9.12 6.81 -13.79
C MET A 154 9.17 7.93 -12.74
N LYS A 155 10.26 8.72 -12.70
CA LYS A 155 10.39 9.89 -11.80
C LYS A 155 9.32 10.94 -12.06
N SER A 156 9.02 11.20 -13.33
CA SER A 156 7.99 12.18 -13.73
C SER A 156 6.60 11.70 -13.29
N ARG A 157 6.30 10.41 -13.49
CA ARG A 157 5.03 9.81 -13.04
C ARG A 157 4.90 9.77 -11.52
N TRP A 158 5.99 9.47 -10.81
CA TRP A 158 6.02 9.57 -9.35
C TRP A 158 5.72 11.00 -8.87
N SER A 159 6.28 12.02 -9.52
CA SER A 159 6.03 13.42 -9.18
C SER A 159 4.55 13.78 -9.37
N LEU A 160 3.92 13.32 -10.45
CA LEU A 160 2.47 13.51 -10.69
C LEU A 160 1.60 12.82 -9.64
N ILE A 161 2.01 11.65 -9.15
CA ILE A 161 1.32 10.95 -8.05
C ILE A 161 1.37 11.80 -6.78
N LEU A 162 2.54 12.34 -6.44
CA LEU A 162 2.72 13.21 -5.27
C LEU A 162 1.91 14.51 -5.36
N GLU A 163 1.79 15.10 -6.56
CA GLU A 163 0.94 16.27 -6.78
C GLU A 163 -0.55 15.98 -6.56
N GLN A 164 -0.98 14.74 -6.80
CA GLN A 164 -2.36 14.29 -6.66
C GLN A 164 -2.65 13.68 -5.27
N ASP A 165 -1.75 13.85 -4.30
CA ASP A 165 -1.77 13.15 -3.02
C ASP A 165 -2.76 13.72 -1.99
N TYR A 166 -3.84 14.36 -2.45
CA TYR A 166 -4.88 14.93 -1.60
C TYR A 166 -5.63 13.87 -0.77
N TYR A 167 -5.60 12.61 -1.23
CA TYR A 167 -6.13 11.47 -0.50
C TYR A 167 -5.34 11.20 0.79
N SER A 168 -4.01 11.24 0.70
CA SER A 168 -3.08 11.00 1.80
C SER A 168 -3.17 12.06 2.87
N ALA A 169 -3.35 13.32 2.48
CA ALA A 169 -3.52 14.41 3.44
C ALA A 169 -4.74 14.19 4.37
N TRP A 170 -5.82 13.58 3.87
CA TRP A 170 -7.00 13.29 4.68
C TRP A 170 -6.85 12.05 5.56
N LEU A 171 -6.17 11.02 5.04
CA LEU A 171 -5.86 9.80 5.78
C LEU A 171 -4.89 10.10 6.92
N SER A 172 -3.96 11.02 6.70
CA SER A 172 -3.03 11.54 7.70
C SER A 172 -3.73 12.37 8.78
N GLY A 173 -3.08 12.51 9.94
CA GLY A 173 -3.57 13.30 11.07
C GLY A 173 -4.44 12.52 12.06
N ASP A 174 -5.45 13.18 12.62
CA ASP A 174 -6.30 12.59 13.68
C ASP A 174 -6.96 11.29 13.23
N SER A 175 -6.95 10.30 14.13
CA SER A 175 -7.49 8.97 13.88
C SER A 175 -6.91 8.31 12.62
N SER A 176 -5.67 8.63 12.23
CA SER A 176 -5.03 8.09 11.01
C SER A 176 -5.15 6.57 10.92
N ASN A 177 -4.78 5.86 11.99
CA ASN A 177 -4.87 4.39 12.03
C ASN A 177 -6.30 3.89 11.79
N GLU A 178 -7.32 4.52 12.39
CA GLU A 178 -8.72 4.11 12.24
C GLU A 178 -9.28 4.43 10.85
N LYS A 179 -8.85 5.55 10.26
CA LYS A 179 -9.18 5.93 8.88
C LYS A 179 -8.55 4.97 7.88
N CYS A 180 -7.26 4.66 8.06
CA CYS A 180 -6.52 3.73 7.19
C CYS A 180 -7.12 2.32 7.29
N PHE A 181 -7.44 1.85 8.49
CA PHE A 181 -8.11 0.56 8.67
C PHE A 181 -9.48 0.50 7.98
N LEU A 182 -10.30 1.56 8.12
CA LEU A 182 -11.59 1.64 7.41
C LEU A 182 -11.39 1.70 5.89
N ALA A 183 -10.40 2.45 5.43
CA ALA A 183 -10.09 2.57 4.00
C ALA A 183 -9.69 1.21 3.43
N LYS A 184 -8.79 0.49 4.10
CA LYS A 184 -8.38 -0.87 3.75
C LYS A 184 -9.56 -1.82 3.69
N ASP A 185 -10.40 -1.89 4.72
CA ASP A 185 -11.60 -2.74 4.72
C ASP A 185 -12.52 -2.43 3.52
N LYS A 186 -12.71 -1.15 3.19
CA LYS A 186 -13.51 -0.74 2.03
C LYS A 186 -12.87 -1.13 0.70
N ILE A 187 -11.56 -0.94 0.57
CA ILE A 187 -10.81 -1.30 -0.62
C ILE A 187 -10.81 -2.82 -0.82
N GLU A 188 -10.62 -3.60 0.25
CA GLU A 188 -10.67 -5.07 0.20
C GLU A 188 -12.06 -5.58 -0.22
N GLN A 189 -13.14 -4.92 0.22
CA GLN A 189 -14.50 -5.25 -0.17
C GLN A 189 -14.78 -4.93 -1.65
N GLU A 190 -14.36 -3.77 -2.13
CA GLU A 190 -14.64 -3.32 -3.50
C GLU A 190 -13.66 -3.90 -4.54
N CYS A 191 -12.41 -4.16 -4.14
CA CYS A 191 -11.28 -4.51 -5.01
C CYS A 191 -10.37 -5.60 -4.40
N PRO A 192 -10.89 -6.79 -4.04
CA PRO A 192 -10.15 -7.81 -3.28
C PRO A 192 -8.88 -8.32 -3.97
N TYR A 193 -8.85 -8.32 -5.30
CA TYR A 193 -7.70 -8.80 -6.08
C TYR A 193 -6.51 -7.84 -6.06
N PHE A 194 -6.74 -6.54 -5.85
CA PHE A 194 -5.70 -5.52 -5.94
C PHE A 194 -4.96 -5.32 -4.61
N PHE A 195 -5.60 -5.61 -3.49
CA PHE A 195 -4.98 -5.43 -2.17
C PHE A 195 -4.09 -6.61 -1.76
N LYS A 196 -4.29 -7.80 -2.33
CA LYS A 196 -3.61 -9.06 -1.95
C LYS A 196 -2.11 -9.12 -2.28
N GLY A 197 -1.52 -8.06 -2.83
CA GLY A 197 -0.10 -7.98 -3.19
C GLY A 197 0.68 -6.87 -2.49
N ILE A 198 0.02 -6.02 -1.71
CA ILE A 198 0.69 -4.87 -1.06
C ILE A 198 1.28 -5.35 0.26
N SER A 199 2.61 -5.51 0.29
CA SER A 199 3.37 -5.92 1.49
C SER A 199 4.15 -4.72 2.02
N VAL A 200 3.46 -3.83 2.72
CA VAL A 200 4.06 -2.67 3.40
C VAL A 200 3.70 -2.70 4.88
N ASP A 201 4.61 -2.20 5.72
CA ASP A 201 4.45 -2.29 7.17
C ASP A 201 3.41 -1.29 7.71
N SER A 202 3.24 -0.17 7.00
CA SER A 202 2.30 0.89 7.36
C SER A 202 0.95 0.75 6.67
N GLU A 203 -0.13 0.73 7.45
CA GLU A 203 -1.51 0.74 6.91
C GLU A 203 -1.79 1.98 6.04
N LEU A 204 -1.16 3.12 6.36
CA LEU A 204 -1.25 4.33 5.54
C LEU A 204 -0.59 4.10 4.18
N GLU A 205 0.64 3.60 4.17
CA GLU A 205 1.36 3.32 2.92
C GLU A 205 0.63 2.26 2.10
N ALA A 206 -0.02 1.29 2.74
CA ALA A 206 -0.76 0.25 2.03
C ALA A 206 -1.93 0.83 1.23
N VAL A 207 -2.68 1.73 1.86
CA VAL A 207 -3.78 2.45 1.22
C VAL A 207 -3.25 3.40 0.14
N GLN A 208 -2.10 4.05 0.38
CA GLN A 208 -1.45 4.91 -0.61
C GLN A 208 -1.02 4.14 -1.85
N CYS A 209 -0.35 3.00 -1.68
CA CYS A 209 0.05 2.11 -2.78
C CYS A 209 -1.15 1.70 -3.64
N PHE A 210 -2.32 1.47 -3.03
CA PHE A 210 -3.54 1.21 -3.78
C PHE A 210 -3.95 2.41 -4.66
N PHE A 211 -3.95 3.63 -4.10
CA PHE A 211 -4.28 4.83 -4.84
C PHE A 211 -3.20 5.25 -5.85
N ASP A 212 -1.98 4.76 -5.74
CA ASP A 212 -0.91 5.01 -6.71
C ASP A 212 -1.01 4.06 -7.92
N SER A 213 -1.76 2.97 -7.79
CA SER A 213 -1.92 1.94 -8.83
C SER A 213 -2.37 2.53 -10.18
N PRO A 214 -1.72 2.15 -11.30
CA PRO A 214 -2.10 2.61 -12.64
C PRO A 214 -3.40 1.97 -13.12
N ASN A 215 -3.89 0.93 -12.44
CA ASN A 215 -5.11 0.20 -12.82
C ASN A 215 -6.40 1.01 -12.66
N PHE A 216 -6.33 2.13 -11.91
CA PHE A 216 -7.48 3.00 -11.68
C PHE A 216 -7.21 4.39 -12.24
N ASN A 217 -8.16 4.91 -13.01
CA ASN A 217 -8.13 6.32 -13.41
C ASN A 217 -8.49 7.23 -12.23
N HIS A 218 -8.34 8.54 -12.43
CA HIS A 218 -8.62 9.54 -11.40
C HIS A 218 -10.06 9.45 -10.86
N ASP A 219 -11.05 9.23 -11.74
CA ASP A 219 -12.46 9.19 -11.35
C ASP A 219 -12.80 7.97 -10.49
N HIS A 220 -12.25 6.81 -10.82
CA HIS A 220 -12.38 5.59 -9.99
C HIS A 220 -11.78 5.80 -8.61
N LYS A 221 -10.56 6.35 -8.53
CA LYS A 221 -9.89 6.67 -7.26
C LYS A 221 -10.73 7.64 -6.43
N LYS A 222 -11.26 8.69 -7.06
CA LYS A 222 -12.12 9.68 -6.43
C LYS A 222 -13.43 9.08 -5.91
N LEU A 223 -14.05 8.18 -6.67
CA LEU A 223 -15.27 7.48 -6.25
C LEU A 223 -15.03 6.63 -5.00
N ILE A 224 -14.03 5.75 -5.02
CA ILE A 224 -13.65 4.88 -3.90
C ILE A 224 -13.38 5.74 -2.65
N PHE A 225 -12.56 6.79 -2.81
CA PHE A 225 -12.25 7.69 -1.71
C PHE A 225 -13.46 8.41 -1.14
N THR A 226 -14.41 8.82 -1.99
CA THR A 226 -15.66 9.45 -1.55
C THR A 226 -16.52 8.47 -0.74
N THR A 227 -16.55 7.20 -1.12
CA THR A 227 -17.21 6.12 -0.37
C THR A 227 -16.56 5.92 1.00
N ILE A 228 -15.23 5.93 1.07
CA ILE A 228 -14.48 5.83 2.33
C ILE A 228 -14.81 7.02 3.25
N LYS A 229 -14.75 8.25 2.74
CA LYS A 229 -15.10 9.46 3.51
C LYS A 229 -16.54 9.44 4.05
N ARG A 230 -17.48 8.97 3.23
CA ARG A 230 -18.89 8.82 3.65
C ARG A 230 -19.02 7.79 4.77
N SER A 231 -18.36 6.65 4.63
CA SER A 231 -18.35 5.58 5.64
C SER A 231 -17.73 6.07 6.97
N TRP A 232 -16.65 6.85 6.89
CA TRP A 232 -16.01 7.46 8.07
C TRP A 232 -16.96 8.42 8.79
N SER A 233 -17.63 9.29 8.03
CA SER A 233 -18.59 10.25 8.59
C SER A 233 -19.76 9.54 9.28
N GLN A 234 -20.26 8.46 8.68
CA GLN A 234 -21.31 7.63 9.30
C GLN A 234 -20.82 6.93 10.57
N LYS A 235 -19.58 6.40 10.57
CA LYS A 235 -18.96 5.79 11.75
C LYS A 235 -18.86 6.79 12.90
N LYS A 236 -18.33 8.00 12.64
CA LYS A 236 -18.25 9.07 13.64
C LYS A 236 -19.63 9.49 14.16
N HIS A 237 -20.61 9.63 13.26
CA HIS A 237 -21.97 9.96 13.67
C HIS A 237 -22.56 8.90 14.62
N ARG A 238 -22.42 7.61 14.30
CA ARG A 238 -22.89 6.51 15.15
C ARG A 238 -22.16 6.47 16.49
N ALA A 239 -20.84 6.66 16.50
CA ALA A 239 -20.06 6.76 17.74
C ALA A 239 -20.57 7.91 18.62
N GLY A 240 -20.79 9.09 18.06
CA GLY A 240 -21.33 10.23 18.79
C GLY A 240 -22.79 10.07 19.26
N LEU A 241 -23.58 9.14 18.70
CA LEU A 241 -24.88 8.75 19.25
C LEU A 241 -24.69 7.86 20.48
N VAL A 242 -23.80 6.88 20.40
CA VAL A 242 -23.46 5.98 21.52
C VAL A 242 -22.92 6.76 22.71
N ASP A 243 -21.99 7.69 22.50
CA ASP A 243 -21.40 8.51 23.57
C ASP A 243 -22.45 9.37 24.30
N ARG A 244 -23.52 9.76 23.58
CA ARG A 244 -24.66 10.51 24.15
C ARG A 244 -25.77 9.60 24.70
N ASN A 245 -25.55 8.29 24.74
CA ASN A 245 -26.57 7.27 25.07
C ASN A 245 -27.85 7.38 24.21
N LEU A 246 -27.73 7.90 22.99
CA LEU A 246 -28.82 8.02 22.05
C LEU A 246 -28.85 6.79 21.15
N ARG A 247 -30.01 6.15 21.04
CA ARG A 247 -30.25 5.07 20.07
C ARG A 247 -31.27 5.56 19.06
N GLN A 248 -30.92 5.48 17.78
CA GLN A 248 -31.85 5.82 16.71
C GLN A 248 -32.78 4.63 16.45
N TYR A 249 -34.09 4.86 16.58
CA TYR A 249 -35.13 3.91 16.20
C TYR A 249 -35.89 4.44 14.98
N ASN A 250 -36.00 3.62 13.94
CA ASN A 250 -36.79 3.96 12.76
C ASN A 250 -38.21 3.46 12.97
N PHE A 251 -39.16 4.38 13.13
CA PHE A 251 -40.58 4.05 13.27
C PHE A 251 -41.27 4.19 11.92
N VAL A 252 -42.06 3.18 11.55
CA VAL A 252 -43.04 3.29 10.47
C VAL A 252 -44.36 3.72 11.11
N LEU A 253 -44.81 4.92 10.78
CA LEU A 253 -46.04 5.52 11.32
C LEU A 253 -47.00 5.80 10.15
N SER A 254 -48.31 5.73 10.40
CA SER A 254 -49.29 6.18 9.40
C SER A 254 -49.19 7.69 9.18
N ASP A 255 -49.57 8.16 8.00
CA ASP A 255 -49.58 9.60 7.67
C ASP A 255 -50.43 10.40 8.67
N GLU A 256 -51.54 9.83 9.12
CA GLU A 256 -52.40 10.42 10.15
C GLU A 256 -51.64 10.60 11.49
N THR A 257 -50.89 9.58 11.92
CA THR A 257 -50.09 9.65 13.15
C THR A 257 -48.97 10.67 13.04
N ILE A 258 -48.34 10.78 11.87
CA ILE A 258 -47.32 11.80 11.60
C ILE A 258 -47.96 13.20 11.66
N GLY A 259 -49.14 13.38 11.07
CA GLY A 259 -49.90 14.64 11.14
C GLY A 259 -50.24 15.06 12.58
N HIS A 260 -50.62 14.10 13.43
CA HIS A 260 -50.83 14.37 14.85
C HIS A 260 -49.53 14.77 15.57
N LEU A 261 -48.42 14.07 15.29
CA LEU A 261 -47.12 14.41 15.87
C LEU A 261 -46.65 15.82 15.45
N ASP A 262 -46.90 16.21 14.20
CA ASP A 262 -46.58 17.53 13.67
C ASP A 262 -47.37 18.64 14.35
N ALA A 263 -48.67 18.42 14.52
CA ALA A 263 -49.53 19.36 15.22
C ALA A 263 -49.10 19.55 16.69
N LEU A 264 -48.71 18.47 17.36
CA LEU A 264 -48.20 18.52 18.73
C LEU A 264 -46.84 19.22 18.82
N ALA A 265 -45.90 18.90 17.94
CA ALA A 265 -44.60 19.55 17.84
C ALA A 265 -44.74 21.06 17.64
N LYS A 266 -45.62 21.48 16.72
CA LYS A 266 -45.90 22.90 16.47
C LYS A 266 -46.59 23.59 17.64
N LYS A 267 -47.56 22.93 18.28
CA LYS A 267 -48.30 23.49 19.43
C LYS A 267 -47.39 23.74 20.63
N CYS A 268 -46.41 22.87 20.85
CA CYS A 268 -45.50 22.93 22.00
C CYS A 268 -44.16 23.61 21.69
N ASP A 269 -43.94 24.08 20.46
CA ASP A 269 -42.65 24.61 19.97
C ASP A 269 -41.46 23.67 20.25
N MET A 270 -41.66 22.37 19.98
CA MET A 270 -40.69 21.30 20.23
C MET A 270 -40.38 20.52 18.97
N LYS A 271 -39.22 19.87 18.91
CA LYS A 271 -38.94 18.90 17.85
C LYS A 271 -39.82 17.66 18.03
N ARG A 272 -40.18 17.02 16.92
CA ARG A 272 -40.95 15.75 16.91
C ARG A 272 -40.37 14.69 17.87
N THR A 273 -39.05 14.57 17.90
CA THR A 273 -38.34 13.63 18.79
C THR A 273 -38.51 14.00 20.27
N GLU A 274 -38.45 15.30 20.61
CA GLU A 274 -38.64 15.78 21.99
C GLU A 274 -40.08 15.55 22.47
N VAL A 275 -41.06 15.74 21.58
CA VAL A 275 -42.46 15.41 21.86
C VAL A 275 -42.62 13.91 22.15
N LEU A 276 -42.07 13.06 21.29
CA LEU A 276 -42.11 11.60 21.49
C LEU A 276 -41.46 11.17 22.80
N GLU A 277 -40.25 11.67 23.09
CA GLU A 277 -39.55 11.36 24.35
C GLU A 277 -40.35 11.80 25.58
N ARG A 278 -40.98 12.98 25.51
CA ARG A 278 -41.78 13.50 26.61
C ARG A 278 -43.06 12.70 26.82
N LEU A 279 -43.75 12.32 25.73
CA LEU A 279 -44.93 11.47 25.80
C LEU A 279 -44.59 10.09 26.38
N LEU A 280 -43.51 9.45 25.91
CA LEU A 280 -43.05 8.17 26.43
C LEU A 280 -42.68 8.26 27.91
N ARG A 281 -42.01 9.34 28.33
CA ARG A 281 -41.65 9.55 29.73
C ARG A 281 -42.88 9.70 30.61
N LEU A 282 -43.82 10.56 30.23
CA LEU A 282 -45.06 10.77 30.98
C LEU A 282 -45.88 9.49 31.09
N GLU A 283 -45.97 8.74 30.00
CA GLU A 283 -46.69 7.47 30.00
C GLU A 283 -46.00 6.43 30.87
N SER A 284 -44.67 6.33 30.82
CA SER A 284 -43.91 5.40 31.68
C SER A 284 -44.00 5.71 33.17
N GLN A 285 -44.23 6.97 33.54
CA GLN A 285 -44.29 7.42 34.93
C GLN A 285 -45.70 7.29 35.51
N ASN A 286 -46.71 7.60 34.70
CA ASN A 286 -48.08 7.74 35.17
C ASN A 286 -48.99 6.59 34.72
N SER A 287 -48.58 5.78 33.73
CA SER A 287 -49.33 4.65 33.17
C SER A 287 -50.78 4.99 32.76
N LEU A 288 -51.05 6.26 32.45
CA LEU A 288 -52.42 6.77 32.37
C LEU A 288 -53.19 6.21 31.17
N HIS A 289 -52.50 5.96 30.06
CA HIS A 289 -53.14 5.63 28.79
C HIS A 289 -52.98 4.15 28.41
N LEU A 290 -51.81 3.54 28.65
CA LEU A 290 -51.46 2.20 28.24
C LEU A 290 -51.93 1.13 29.23
N ASP A 291 -51.85 1.34 30.54
CA ASP A 291 -52.25 0.30 31.51
C ASP A 291 -53.74 -0.04 31.45
N PRO A 292 -54.67 0.94 31.42
CA PRO A 292 -56.08 0.64 31.22
C PRO A 292 -56.36 -0.06 29.88
N TRP A 293 -55.57 0.24 28.85
CA TRP A 293 -55.68 -0.44 27.56
C TRP A 293 -55.19 -1.90 27.63
N VAL A 294 -54.09 -2.16 28.34
CA VAL A 294 -53.57 -3.51 28.58
C VAL A 294 -54.56 -4.34 29.43
N GLU A 295 -55.15 -3.77 30.48
CA GLU A 295 -56.15 -4.46 31.31
C GLU A 295 -57.39 -4.86 30.52
N ARG A 296 -57.95 -3.94 29.71
CA ARG A 296 -59.08 -4.25 28.83
C ARG A 296 -58.75 -5.37 27.83
N ARG A 297 -57.49 -5.46 27.41
CA ARG A 297 -57.02 -6.49 26.48
C ARG A 297 -56.77 -7.83 27.16
N LYS A 298 -56.31 -7.84 28.41
CA LYS A 298 -56.09 -9.05 29.22
C LYS A 298 -57.39 -9.63 29.79
N TYR A 299 -58.36 -8.79 30.12
CA TYR A 299 -59.65 -9.18 30.73
C TYR A 299 -60.84 -8.55 29.99
N PRO A 300 -61.14 -9.00 28.76
CA PRO A 300 -62.26 -8.48 28.00
C PRO A 300 -63.57 -8.75 28.76
N GLY A 301 -64.23 -7.70 29.26
CA GLY A 301 -65.55 -7.76 29.91
C GLY A 301 -65.63 -7.28 31.37
N ARG A 302 -64.51 -7.02 32.06
CA ARG A 302 -64.56 -6.34 33.38
C ARG A 302 -64.71 -4.84 33.18
N LYS A 303 -65.80 -4.25 33.71
CA LYS A 303 -65.88 -2.79 33.87
C LYS A 303 -64.92 -2.39 34.99
N LEU A 304 -63.98 -1.49 34.70
CA LEU A 304 -63.16 -0.82 35.70
C LEU A 304 -64.10 -0.03 36.61
N SER A 305 -64.11 -0.37 37.90
CA SER A 305 -64.91 0.27 38.96
C SER A 305 -64.28 1.58 39.40
#